data_AF-A0A7J3D7A3-F1
#
_entry.id   AF-A0A7J3D7A3-F1
#
_cell.length_a   1.000
_cell.length_b   1.000
_cell.length_c   1.000
_cell.angle_alpha   90.00
_cell.angle_beta   90.00
_cell.angle_gamma   90.00
#
_symmetry.space_group_name_H-M   'P 1'
#
loop_
_entity.id
_entity.type
_entity.pdbx_description
1 polymer ?
#
loop_
_entity_poly.entity_id
_entity_poly.type
_entity_poly.pdbx_seq_one_letter_code
_entity_poly.pdbx_strand_id
1 'polypeptide(L)' 'MVSIRVFVTQISGERLWGVDSSLPPEVQIAINVNILGFERKSAGIVEAPFVFTVSFTPSVAQISIKGRAQPIGEENELN' A
#
# COMPACT_ATOMS: atom_id res chain seq x y z
N MET A 1 15.63 8.81 -15.03
CA MET A 1 15.61 8.50 -13.58
C MET A 1 14.18 8.66 -13.11
N VAL A 2 13.52 7.55 -12.77
CA VAL A 2 12.09 7.54 -12.48
C VAL A 2 11.83 8.00 -11.03
N SER A 3 11.00 9.03 -10.88
CA SER A 3 10.49 9.48 -9.58
C SER A 3 9.09 8.93 -9.38
N ILE A 4 8.74 8.44 -8.19
CA ILE A 4 7.39 7.94 -7.91
C ILE A 4 6.72 8.83 -6.88
N ARG A 5 5.63 9.49 -7.26
CA ARG A 5 4.75 10.18 -6.30
C ARG A 5 3.71 9.19 -5.79
N VAL A 6 3.45 9.21 -4.49
CA VAL A 6 2.47 8.33 -3.86
C VAL A 6 1.39 9.19 -3.21
N PHE A 7 0.16 9.03 -3.67
CA PHE A 7 -1.01 9.68 -3.10
C PHE A 7 -1.81 8.66 -2.31
N VAL A 8 -1.81 8.80 -0.99
CA VAL A 8 -2.63 7.96 -0.11
C VAL A 8 -4.04 8.55 -0.05
N THR A 9 -5.04 7.76 -0.43
CA THR A 9 -6.44 8.19 -0.47
C THR A 9 -7.26 7.64 0.69
N GLN A 10 -6.81 6.53 1.30
CA GLN A 10 -7.43 5.95 2.47
C GLN A 10 -6.38 5.27 3.32
N ILE A 11 -6.46 5.47 4.64
CA ILE A 11 -5.75 4.67 5.63
C ILE A 11 -6.79 4.17 6.63
N SER A 12 -6.76 2.88 6.92
CA SER A 12 -7.54 2.26 7.98
C SER A 12 -6.67 1.27 8.73
N GLY A 13 -6.79 1.27 10.05
CA GLY A 13 -6.14 0.31 10.92
C GLY A 13 -7.13 -0.19 11.95
N GLU A 14 -7.12 -1.49 12.20
CA GLU A 14 -7.95 -2.13 13.20
C GLU A 14 -7.05 -2.90 14.17
N ARG A 15 -7.30 -2.70 15.47
CA ARG A 15 -6.70 -3.52 16.52
C ARG A 15 -7.66 -4.67 16.79
N LEU A 16 -7.17 -5.88 16.61
CA LEU A 16 -7.95 -7.12 16.81
C LEU A 16 -7.63 -7.78 18.16
N TRP A 17 -6.57 -7.33 18.84
CA TRP A 17 -6.18 -7.79 20.18
C TRP A 17 -6.79 -6.93 21.29
N GLY A 18 -7.03 -7.55 22.45
CA GLY A 18 -7.46 -6.84 23.65
C GLY A 18 -6.51 -5.69 24.00
N VAL A 19 -7.05 -4.53 24.39
CA VAL A 19 -6.26 -3.34 24.74
C VAL A 19 -5.45 -3.61 26.02
N ASP A 20 -6.07 -4.28 26.98
CA ASP A 20 -5.46 -4.62 28.27
C ASP A 20 -4.65 -5.94 28.24
N SER A 21 -4.66 -6.64 27.10
CA SER A 21 -3.94 -7.89 26.93
C SER A 21 -2.51 -7.63 26.44
N SER A 22 -1.53 -8.31 27.05
CA SER A 22 -0.17 -8.35 26.52
C SER A 22 -0.19 -8.91 25.10
N LEU A 23 0.58 -8.30 24.20
CA LEU A 23 0.76 -8.85 22.87
C LEU A 23 1.44 -10.24 22.95
N PRO A 24 1.15 -11.14 22.00
CA PRO A 24 1.84 -12.42 21.88
C PRO A 24 3.37 -12.23 21.82
N PRO A 25 4.15 -13.17 22.38
CA PRO A 25 5.61 -13.05 22.43
C PRO A 25 6.25 -13.06 21.04
N GLU A 26 5.62 -13.73 20.08
CA GLU A 26 6.04 -13.76 18.68
C GLU A 26 4.86 -13.44 17.78
N VAL A 27 5.12 -12.61 16.77
CA VAL A 27 4.14 -12.23 15.76
C VAL A 27 4.82 -12.21 14.39
N GLN A 28 4.22 -12.91 13.44
CA GLN A 28 4.64 -12.87 12.04
C GLN A 28 3.88 -11.76 11.31
N ILE A 29 4.57 -11.00 10.47
CA ILE A 29 3.99 -9.89 9.72
C ILE A 29 3.93 -10.27 8.26
N ALA A 30 2.72 -10.24 7.68
CA ALA A 30 2.52 -10.39 6.25
C ALA A 30 2.23 -9.01 5.64
N ILE A 31 3.04 -8.62 4.66
CA ILE A 31 2.88 -7.38 3.91
C ILE A 31 2.49 -7.74 2.48
N ASN A 32 1.39 -7.20 2.00
CA ASN A 32 0.93 -7.40 0.63
C ASN A 32 0.68 -6.06 -0.04
N VAL A 33 1.18 -5.92 -1.26
CA VAL A 33 0.89 -4.79 -2.13
C VAL A 33 0.29 -5.32 -3.41
N ASN A 34 -0.94 -4.89 -3.69
CA ASN A 34 -1.63 -5.21 -4.92
C ASN A 34 -1.78 -3.94 -5.76
N ILE A 35 -1.26 -3.96 -6.98
CA ILE A 35 -1.46 -2.90 -7.96
C ILE A 35 -2.65 -3.32 -8.82
N LEU A 36 -3.71 -2.52 -8.80
CA LEU A 36 -4.99 -2.87 -9.44
C LEU A 36 -4.95 -2.70 -10.96
N GLY A 37 -4.06 -1.85 -11.46
CA GLY A 37 -3.88 -1.59 -12.88
C GLY A 37 -3.00 -0.37 -13.13
N PHE A 38 -2.77 -0.06 -14.41
CA PHE A 38 -2.08 1.14 -14.86
C PHE A 38 -3.03 1.95 -15.76
N GLU A 39 -3.30 3.19 -15.37
CA GLU A 39 -4.14 4.14 -16.10
C GLU A 39 -3.25 5.24 -16.69
N ARG A 40 -3.15 5.29 -18.02
CA ARG A 40 -2.53 6.45 -18.70
C ARG A 40 -3.52 7.59 -18.75
N LYS A 41 -3.21 8.69 -18.06
CA LYS A 41 -4.07 9.88 -18.05
C LYS A 41 -3.69 10.94 -19.08
N SER A 42 -2.40 11.06 -19.41
CA SER A 42 -1.87 11.96 -20.45
C SER A 42 -0.43 11.60 -20.81
N ALA A 43 0.17 12.27 -21.80
CA ALA A 43 1.57 12.10 -22.18
C ALA A 43 2.48 12.31 -20.95
N GLY A 44 3.14 11.23 -20.49
CA GLY A 44 4.03 11.25 -19.33
C GLY A 44 3.36 11.05 -17.95
N ILE A 45 2.05 10.80 -17.87
CA ILE A 45 1.36 10.51 -16.60
C ILE A 45 0.70 9.13 -16.64
N VAL A 46 1.26 8.22 -15.85
CA VAL A 46 0.66 6.91 -15.53
C VAL A 46 0.22 6.93 -14.07
N GLU A 47 -1.02 6.55 -13.78
CA GLU A 47 -1.51 6.29 -12.43
C GLU A 47 -1.59 4.78 -12.20
N ALA A 48 -1.11 4.32 -11.05
CA ALA A 48 -1.19 2.93 -10.63
C ALA A 48 -1.92 2.86 -9.27
N PRO A 49 -3.26 2.64 -9.27
CA PRO A 49 -3.99 2.44 -8.04
C PRO A 49 -3.46 1.20 -7.30
N PHE A 50 -3.26 1.32 -5.99
CA PHE A 50 -2.75 0.24 -5.17
C PHE A 50 -3.55 0.04 -3.88
N VAL A 51 -3.51 -1.19 -3.40
CA VAL A 51 -3.95 -1.59 -2.06
C VAL A 51 -2.76 -2.22 -1.35
N PHE A 52 -2.30 -1.57 -0.29
CA PHE A 52 -1.26 -2.05 0.61
C PHE A 52 -1.93 -2.57 1.89
N THR A 53 -1.57 -3.77 2.32
CA THR A 53 -2.11 -4.36 3.55
C THR A 53 -1.00 -4.94 4.40
N VAL A 54 -1.16 -4.79 5.71
CA VAL A 54 -0.34 -5.44 6.72
C VAL A 54 -1.26 -6.27 7.60
N SER A 55 -0.97 -7.55 7.73
CA SER A 55 -1.65 -8.45 8.64
C SER A 55 -0.64 -9.18 9.53
N PHE A 56 -1.12 -9.67 10.65
CA PHE A 56 -0.29 -10.28 11.68
C PHE A 56 -0.80 -11.69 11.99
N THR A 57 0.12 -12.62 12.27
CA THR A 57 -0.19 -13.98 12.73
C THR A 57 0.56 -14.26 14.03
N PRO A 58 -0.13 -14.46 15.18
CA PRO A 58 -1.59 -14.42 15.35
C PRO A 58 -2.18 -13.02 15.10
N SER A 59 -3.50 -12.97 14.85
CA SER A 59 -4.20 -11.75 14.41
C SER A 59 -4.32 -10.73 15.55
N VAL A 60 -3.36 -9.82 15.63
CA VAL A 60 -3.32 -8.75 16.65
C VAL A 60 -3.80 -7.41 16.11
N ALA A 61 -3.64 -7.19 14.80
CA ALA A 61 -4.06 -6.00 14.10
C ALA A 61 -4.18 -6.27 12.60
N GLN A 62 -4.79 -5.33 11.89
CA GLN A 62 -4.73 -5.27 10.43
C GLN A 62 -4.66 -3.82 9.99
N ILE A 63 -3.84 -3.54 8.98
CA ILE A 63 -3.71 -2.21 8.38
C ILE A 63 -4.01 -2.34 6.90
N SER A 64 -4.79 -1.40 6.35
CA SER A 64 -5.02 -1.25 4.92
C SER A 64 -4.82 0.19 4.51
N ILE A 65 -4.03 0.39 3.46
CA ILE A 65 -3.74 1.66 2.84
C ILE A 65 -4.13 1.53 1.38
N LYS A 66 -4.96 2.45 0.90
CA LYS A 66 -5.30 2.54 -0.52
C LYS A 66 -4.78 3.86 -1.06
N GLY A 67 -4.34 3.85 -2.30
CA GLY A 67 -3.80 5.05 -2.91
C GLY A 67 -3.53 4.86 -4.39
N ARG A 68 -2.78 5.82 -4.93
CA ARG A 68 -2.32 5.85 -6.31
C ARG A 68 -0.84 6.18 -6.34
N ALA A 69 -0.06 5.38 -7.05
CA ALA A 69 1.31 5.70 -7.39
C ALA A 69 1.34 6.37 -8.77
N GLN A 70 2.15 7.40 -8.92
CA GLN A 70 2.34 8.12 -10.18
C GLN A 70 3.84 8.16 -10.48
N PRO A 71 4.36 7.23 -11.29
CA PRO A 71 5.70 7.36 -11.83
C PRO A 71 5.78 8.58 -12.76
N ILE A 72 6.83 9.37 -12.57
CA ILE A 72 7.21 10.54 -13.35
C ILE A 72 8.61 10.25 -13.90
N GLY A 73 8.74 10.26 -15.21
CA GLY A 73 9.96 9.95 -15.94
C GLY A 73 9.83 10.39 -17.40
N GLU A 74 10.89 10.22 -18.19
CA GLU A 74 10.81 10.50 -19.63
C GLU A 74 9.94 9.45 -20.37
N GLU A 75 9.34 9.79 -21.52
CA GLU A 75 8.44 8.86 -22.24
C GLU A 75 9.10 7.52 -22.57
N ASN A 76 10.41 7.49 -22.83
CA ASN A 76 11.15 6.24 -23.06
C ASN A 76 11.32 5.36 -21.81
N GLU A 77 11.16 5.92 -20.60
CA GLU A 77 11.22 5.18 -19.33
C GLU A 77 9.82 4.73 -18.86
N LEU A 78 8.76 5.30 -19.43
CA LEU A 78 7.35 5.07 -19.06
C LEU A 78 6.53 4.33 -20.14
N ASN A 79 7.16 3.95 -21.27
CA ASN A 79 6.56 3.22 -22.39
C ASN A 79 6.71 1.70 -22.25
#